data_AF-A0A0E9LRG9-F1
#
_entry.id   AF-A0A0E9LRG9-F1
#
_cell.length_a   1.000
_cell.length_b   1.000
_cell.length_c   1.000
_cell.angle_alpha   90.00
_cell.angle_beta   90.00
_cell.angle_gamma   90.00
#
_symmetry.space_group_name_H-M   'P 1'
#
loop_
_entity.id
_entity.type
_entity.pdbx_description
1 polymer ?
#
loop_
_entity_poly.entity_id
_entity_poly.type
_entity_poly.pdbx_seq_one_letter_code
_entity_poly.pdbx_strand_id
1 'polypeptide(L)' 'MDTYRIRKDRDRYSRRVSMEEIEKNGYNLNISRYVSTAEEEVAVNLKEVNGRLSAINERIKSSTEKHNAFLRELGLDTI' A
#
# COMPACT_ATOMS: atom_id res chain seq x y z
N MET A 1 14.19 5.76 29.07
CA MET A 1 14.51 4.30 29.19
C MET A 1 13.41 3.61 30.02
N ASP A 2 12.15 3.97 29.81
CA ASP A 2 11.09 3.66 30.79
C ASP A 2 10.28 2.43 30.41
N THR A 3 10.28 2.05 29.14
CA THR A 3 9.50 0.91 28.62
C THR A 3 9.96 -0.43 29.22
N TYR A 4 11.28 -0.64 29.40
CA TYR A 4 11.80 -1.84 30.05
C TYR A 4 11.47 -1.88 31.55
N ARG A 5 11.63 -0.76 32.27
CA ARG A 5 11.38 -0.67 33.71
C ARG A 5 9.90 -0.87 34.07
N ILE A 6 9.00 -0.33 33.26
CA ILE A 6 7.56 -0.33 33.55
C ILE A 6 6.86 -1.53 32.85
N ARG A 7 7.57 -2.22 31.94
CA ARG A 7 7.02 -3.28 31.08
C ARG A 7 5.73 -2.83 30.41
N LYS A 8 5.71 -1.57 29.96
CA LYS A 8 4.55 -0.95 29.35
C LYS A 8 4.42 -1.46 27.91
N ASP A 9 3.24 -1.94 27.55
CA ASP A 9 2.93 -2.28 26.17
C ASP A 9 2.85 -0.99 25.34
N ARG A 10 3.52 -1.01 24.19
CA ARG A 10 3.53 0.08 23.21
C ARG A 10 3.35 -0.53 21.84
N ASP A 11 2.41 0.03 21.10
CA ASP A 11 2.12 -0.44 19.76
C ASP A 11 3.39 -0.52 18.91
N ARG A 12 3.60 -1.68 18.28
CA ARG A 12 4.71 -1.96 17.35
C ARG A 12 6.11 -1.79 17.95
N TYR A 13 6.23 -1.68 19.27
CA TYR A 13 7.49 -1.47 20.01
C TYR A 13 7.67 -2.42 21.21
N SER A 14 6.63 -2.70 21.98
CA SER A 14 6.73 -3.60 23.15
C SER A 14 5.40 -4.30 23.45
N ARG A 15 5.48 -5.59 23.73
CA ARG A 15 4.32 -6.40 24.12
C ARG A 15 4.73 -7.41 25.19
N ARG A 16 3.93 -7.52 26.25
CA ARG A 16 3.99 -8.61 27.21
C ARG A 16 3.34 -9.86 26.61
N VAL A 17 4.06 -10.97 26.68
CA VAL A 17 3.63 -12.27 26.14
C VAL A 17 3.66 -13.32 27.25
N SER A 18 2.78 -14.32 27.16
CA SER A 18 2.69 -15.40 28.15
C SER A 18 3.75 -16.48 27.90
N MET A 19 3.99 -17.32 28.90
CA MET A 19 4.90 -18.46 28.76
C MET A 19 4.43 -19.47 27.70
N GLU A 20 3.11 -19.70 27.61
CA GLU A 20 2.50 -20.57 26.61
C GLU A 20 2.75 -20.06 25.18
N GLU A 21 2.72 -18.74 24.95
CA GLU A 21 3.02 -18.15 23.65
C GLU A 21 4.49 -18.30 23.27
N ILE A 22 5.40 -18.18 24.26
CA ILE A 22 6.84 -18.40 24.07
C ILE A 22 7.10 -19.88 23.70
N GLU A 23 6.43 -20.81 24.37
CA GLU A 23 6.53 -22.24 24.10
C GLU A 23 6.02 -22.58 22.69
N LYS A 24 4.87 -22.02 22.29
CA LYS A 24 4.34 -22.17 20.92
C LYS A 24 5.28 -21.64 19.84
N ASN A 25 6.08 -20.61 20.17
CA ASN A 25 7.12 -20.07 19.29
C ASN A 25 8.47 -20.80 19.42
N GLY A 26 8.52 -21.96 20.10
CA GLY A 26 9.73 -22.76 20.25
C GLY A 26 10.82 -22.08 21.08
N TYR A 27 10.43 -21.30 22.09
CA TYR A 27 11.32 -20.51 22.93
C TYR A 27 12.18 -19.48 22.16
N ASN A 28 11.78 -19.16 20.93
CA ASN A 28 12.45 -18.16 20.12
C ASN A 28 11.99 -16.76 20.55
N LEU A 29 12.88 -15.98 21.16
CA LEU A 29 12.58 -14.65 21.71
C LEU A 29 12.83 -13.50 20.72
N ASN A 30 12.93 -13.78 19.40
CA ASN A 30 13.07 -12.73 18.41
C ASN A 30 11.84 -11.81 18.41
N ILE A 31 12.06 -10.50 18.56
CA ILE A 31 11.02 -9.49 18.72
C ILE A 31 10.02 -9.47 17.56
N SER A 32 10.44 -9.79 16.34
CA SER A 32 9.56 -9.81 15.15
C SER A 32 8.46 -10.86 15.23
N ARG A 33 8.59 -11.86 16.10
CA ARG A 33 7.56 -12.88 16.35
C ARG A 33 6.44 -12.41 17.27
N TYR A 34 6.68 -11.35 18.05
CA TYR A 34 5.76 -10.90 19.10
C TYR A 34 5.25 -9.49 18.87
N VAL A 35 6.00 -8.70 18.10
CA VAL A 35 5.68 -7.32 17.77
C VAL A 35 5.72 -7.18 16.25
N SER A 36 4.55 -7.01 15.64
CA SER A 36 4.48 -6.65 14.23
C SER A 36 5.02 -5.24 14.06
N THR A 37 6.05 -5.07 13.24
CA THR A 37 6.53 -3.76 12.81
C THR A 37 5.87 -3.31 11.50
N ALA A 38 4.92 -4.08 10.95
CA ALA A 38 4.23 -3.73 9.70
C ALA A 38 3.33 -2.51 9.91
N GLU A 39 3.44 -1.51 9.03
CA GLU A 39 2.56 -0.34 9.02
C GLU A 39 1.19 -0.77 8.53
N GLU A 40 0.14 -0.29 9.19
CA GLU A 40 -1.21 -0.46 8.69
C GLU A 40 -1.30 0.32 7.38
N GLU A 41 -1.36 -0.41 6.26
CA GLU A 41 -1.46 0.21 4.95
C GLU A 41 -2.74 1.04 4.88
N VAL A 42 -2.62 2.30 4.47
CA VAL A 42 -3.79 3.16 4.31
C VAL A 42 -4.71 2.52 3.28
N ALA A 43 -5.94 2.20 3.70
CA ALA A 43 -6.93 1.61 2.83
C ALA A 43 -7.14 2.48 1.58
N VAL A 44 -6.80 1.93 0.42
CA VAL A 44 -6.94 2.63 -0.86
C VAL A 44 -8.41 2.70 -1.24
N ASN A 45 -8.91 3.90 -1.57
CA ASN A 45 -10.27 4.05 -2.09
C ASN A 45 -10.34 3.57 -3.54
N LEU A 46 -10.79 2.33 -3.73
CA LEU A 46 -10.91 1.71 -5.06
C LEU A 46 -11.81 2.50 -6.02
N LYS A 47 -12.87 3.15 -5.52
CA LYS A 47 -13.76 3.97 -6.35
C LYS A 47 -13.04 5.19 -6.89
N GLU A 48 -12.24 5.84 -6.05
CA GLU A 48 -11.45 7.01 -6.44
C GLU A 48 -10.37 6.65 -7.46
N VAL A 49 -9.65 5.55 -7.23
CA VAL A 49 -8.64 5.04 -8.16
C VAL A 49 -9.28 4.70 -9.51
N ASN A 50 -10.43 4.01 -9.50
CA ASN A 50 -11.15 3.69 -10.73
C ASN A 50 -11.60 4.95 -11.46
N GLY A 51 -12.12 5.96 -10.75
CA GLY A 51 -12.48 7.25 -11.35
C GLY A 51 -11.30 7.96 -12.00
N ARG A 52 -10.12 7.95 -11.34
CA ARG A 52 -8.88 8.49 -11.91
C ARG A 52 -8.46 7.74 -13.18
N LEU A 53 -8.54 6.41 -13.18
CA LEU A 53 -8.23 5.59 -14.36
C LEU A 53 -9.17 5.88 -15.53
N SER A 54 -10.48 5.97 -15.28
CA SER A 54 -11.46 6.33 -16.31
C SER A 54 -11.17 7.69 -16.94
N ALA A 55 -10.88 8.71 -16.10
CA ALA A 55 -10.55 10.05 -16.59
C ALA A 55 -9.26 10.08 -17.43
N ILE A 56 -8.25 9.29 -17.05
CA ILE A 56 -7.02 9.14 -17.83
C ILE A 56 -7.32 8.51 -19.20
N ASN A 57 -8.12 7.45 -19.24
CA ASN A 57 -8.49 6.79 -20.49
C ASN A 57 -9.27 7.72 -21.43
N GLU A 58 -10.20 8.53 -20.90
CA GLU A 58 -10.90 9.53 -21.71
C GLU A 58 -9.95 10.57 -22.30
N ARG A 59 -8.98 11.04 -21.51
CA ARG A 59 -7.96 11.99 -21.98
C ARG A 59 -7.07 11.39 -23.07
N ILE A 60 -6.67 10.12 -22.91
CA ILE A 60 -5.90 9.40 -23.93
C ILE A 60 -6.72 9.35 -25.22
N LYS A 61 -7.97 8.87 -25.15
CA LYS A 61 -8.85 8.77 -26.31
C LYS A 61 -9.01 10.10 -27.03
N SER A 62 -9.33 11.18 -26.30
CA SER A 62 -9.48 12.51 -26.89
C SER A 62 -8.19 13.02 -27.54
N SER A 63 -7.04 12.75 -26.92
CA SER A 63 -5.74 13.16 -27.47
C SER A 63 -5.39 12.37 -28.73
N THR A 64 -5.66 11.06 -28.76
CA THR A 64 -5.49 10.19 -29.93
C THR A 64 -6.42 10.62 -31.07
N GLU A 65 -7.67 10.95 -30.77
CA GLU A 65 -8.62 11.46 -31.78
C GLU A 65 -8.13 12.76 -32.43
N LYS A 66 -7.65 13.71 -31.61
CA LYS A 66 -7.06 14.97 -32.11
C LYS A 66 -5.80 14.72 -32.92
N HIS A 67 -4.92 13.84 -32.45
CA HIS A 67 -3.72 13.46 -33.16
C HIS A 67 -4.05 12.87 -34.54
N ASN A 68 -4.99 11.94 -34.58
CA ASN A 68 -5.45 11.32 -35.83
C ASN A 68 -6.18 12.31 -36.75
N ALA A 69 -6.86 13.32 -36.22
CA ALA A 69 -7.41 14.40 -37.03
C ALA A 69 -6.31 15.15 -37.79
N PHE A 70 -5.22 15.54 -37.10
CA PHE A 70 -4.07 16.17 -37.75
C PHE A 70 -3.37 15.26 -38.76
N LEU A 71 -3.22 13.96 -38.47
CA LEU A 71 -2.63 13.01 -39.43
C LEU A 71 -3.46 12.91 -40.71
N ARG A 72 -4.80 12.87 -40.59
CA ARG A 72 -5.69 12.87 -41.77
C ARG A 72 -5.58 14.14 -42.59
N GLU A 73 -5.46 15.30 -41.94
CA GLU A 73 -5.24 16.58 -42.65
C GLU A 73 -3.92 16.60 -43.42
N LEU A 74 -2.91 15.89 -42.93
CA LEU A 74 -1.60 15.73 -43.59
C LEU A 74 -1.57 14.59 -44.63
N GLY A 75 -2.66 13.84 -44.80
CA GLY A 75 -2.72 12.70 -45.71
C GLY A 75 -1.91 11.49 -45.24
N LEU A 76 -1.65 11.38 -43.92
CA LEU A 76 -0.89 10.30 -43.30
C LEU A 76 -1.84 9.28 -42.63
N ASP A 77 -1.35 8.06 -42.46
CA ASP A 77 -2.07 6.99 -41.78
C ASP A 77 -2.25 7.29 -40.28
N THR A 78 -3.41 6.94 -39.73
CA THR A 78 -3.75 7.13 -38.32
C THR A 78 -3.16 6.03 -37.42
N ILE A 79 -2.95 6.36 -36.15
CA ILE A 79 -2.47 5.43 -35.11
C ILE A 79 -3.57 4.94 -34.16
#